data_AF-A0A316X5A3-F1
#
_entry.id   AF-A0A316X5A3-F1
#
_cell.length_a   1.000
_cell.length_b   1.000
_cell.length_c   1.000
_cell.angle_alpha   90.00
_cell.angle_beta   90.00
_cell.angle_gamma   90.00
#
_symmetry.space_group_name_H-M   'P 1'
#
loop_
_entity.id
_entity.type
_entity.pdbx_description
1 polymer ?
#
loop_
_entity_poly.entity_id
_entity_poly.type
_entity_poly.pdbx_seq_one_letter_code
_entity_poly.pdbx_strand_id
1 'polypeptide(L)'
;MNTYNKTARLAGFFYLIVVLTGIFSLMYVPSRLIVWENPSLTFQNISASKQLFRLSIACSMLCYIAFTLLPLTLYHLLKNVHENYARLMVILALLSVPISFINLQNKFSVLTIIKAADYLKIYSTEELQAQVMVLLNNYNTGILIAQVFWGLWLFPFGYLVYKSNFLPKILGFFLMFGCFGYLINVFGRTITPHFSDYIISGYITLPATVGEIGTGLWMLMIGVRSHKVNSTH
;
A
#
# COMPACT_ATOMS: atom_id res chain seq x y z
N MET A 1 -26.84 6.41 15.87
CA MET A 1 -25.68 5.64 15.37
C MET A 1 -24.52 5.84 16.35
N ASN A 2 -24.13 4.81 17.11
CA ASN A 2 -23.09 4.91 18.14
C ASN A 2 -21.77 5.45 17.54
N THR A 3 -21.03 6.25 18.32
CA THR A 3 -19.74 6.85 17.92
C THR A 3 -18.78 5.82 17.32
N TYR A 4 -18.73 4.62 17.87
CA TYR A 4 -17.96 3.48 17.34
C TYR A 4 -18.30 3.09 15.90
N ASN A 5 -19.58 3.10 15.54
CA ASN A 5 -20.02 2.78 14.17
C ASN A 5 -19.63 3.88 13.18
N LYS A 6 -19.64 5.15 13.61
CA LYS A 6 -19.15 6.26 12.77
C LYS A 6 -17.64 6.13 12.54
N THR A 7 -16.86 5.84 13.59
CA THR A 7 -15.41 5.63 13.50
C THR A 7 -15.06 4.43 12.63
N ALA A 8 -15.77 3.30 12.76
CA ALA A 8 -15.55 2.13 11.91
C ALA A 8 -15.83 2.43 10.43
N ARG A 9 -16.94 3.11 10.11
CA ARG A 9 -17.23 3.50 8.72
C ARG A 9 -16.21 4.48 8.17
N LEU A 10 -15.70 5.39 8.99
CA LEU A 10 -14.61 6.29 8.60
C LEU A 10 -13.31 5.52 8.30
N ALA A 11 -12.96 4.52 9.12
CA ALA A 11 -11.83 3.64 8.83
C ALA A 11 -12.04 2.84 7.54
N GLY A 12 -13.25 2.32 7.30
CA GLY A 12 -13.61 1.65 6.05
C GLY A 12 -13.51 2.57 4.83
N PHE A 13 -13.88 3.84 4.97
CA PHE A 13 -13.76 4.85 3.92
C PHE A 13 -12.29 5.15 3.58
N PHE A 14 -11.42 5.34 4.58
CA PHE A 14 -9.99 5.50 4.32
C PHE A 14 -9.37 4.27 3.68
N TYR A 15 -9.76 3.06 4.09
CA TYR A 15 -9.36 1.81 3.43
C TYR A 15 -9.74 1.81 1.95
N LEU A 16 -10.96 2.22 1.60
CA LEU A 16 -11.41 2.27 0.22
C LEU A 16 -10.56 3.23 -0.62
N ILE A 17 -10.24 4.42 -0.08
CA ILE A 17 -9.34 5.36 -0.77
C ILE A 17 -7.97 4.69 -1.00
N VAL A 18 -7.37 4.10 0.03
CA VAL A 18 -6.06 3.43 -0.05
C VAL A 18 -6.08 2.33 -1.12
N VAL A 19 -7.09 1.45 -1.11
CA VAL A 19 -7.19 0.34 -2.07
C VAL A 19 -7.36 0.85 -3.50
N LEU A 20 -8.30 1.76 -3.75
CA LEU A 20 -8.57 2.27 -5.10
C LEU A 20 -7.38 3.03 -5.68
N THR A 21 -6.79 3.94 -4.89
CA THR A 21 -5.65 4.75 -5.32
C THR A 21 -4.35 3.93 -5.41
N GLY A 22 -4.19 2.94 -4.54
CA GLY A 22 -3.10 1.96 -4.57
C GLY A 22 -3.15 1.10 -5.83
N ILE A 23 -4.28 0.43 -6.11
CA ILE A 23 -4.48 -0.37 -7.33
C ILE A 23 -4.22 0.48 -8.57
N PHE A 24 -4.76 1.69 -8.62
CA PHE A 24 -4.55 2.58 -9.77
C PHE A 24 -3.06 2.92 -9.98
N SER A 25 -2.36 3.32 -8.92
CA SER A 25 -0.99 3.83 -9.03
C SER A 25 0.13 2.78 -9.07
N LEU A 26 -0.10 1.59 -8.48
CA LEU A 26 0.87 0.50 -8.38
C LEU A 26 0.63 -0.64 -9.38
N MET A 27 -0.61 -0.82 -9.85
CA MET A 27 -0.94 -1.92 -10.78
C MET A 27 -1.40 -1.41 -12.13
N TYR A 28 -2.46 -0.59 -12.17
CA TYR A 28 -3.08 -0.17 -13.43
C TYR A 28 -2.15 0.69 -14.28
N VAL A 29 -1.62 1.80 -13.76
CA VAL A 29 -0.76 2.69 -14.55
C VAL A 29 0.54 2.00 -14.99
N PRO A 30 1.28 1.29 -14.11
CA PRO A 30 2.47 0.53 -14.52
C PRO A 30 2.20 -0.49 -15.62
N SER A 31 1.11 -1.27 -15.54
CA SER A 31 0.77 -2.27 -16.58
C SER A 31 0.42 -1.66 -17.94
N ARG A 32 0.07 -0.38 -17.99
CA ARG A 32 -0.19 0.36 -19.24
C ARG A 32 1.05 1.06 -19.80
N LEU A 33 1.95 1.50 -18.94
CA LEU A 33 3.04 2.38 -19.34
C LEU A 33 4.43 1.72 -19.36
N ILE A 34 4.64 0.66 -18.57
CA ILE A 34 5.98 0.10 -18.36
C ILE A 34 6.07 -1.28 -19.02
N VAL A 35 7.03 -1.40 -19.92
CA VAL A 35 7.47 -2.65 -20.54
C VAL A 35 8.90 -2.89 -20.11
N TRP A 36 9.09 -3.70 -19.06
CA TRP A 36 10.38 -3.85 -18.38
C TRP A 36 11.52 -4.31 -19.30
N GLU A 37 11.20 -5.13 -20.31
CA GLU A 37 12.15 -5.63 -21.31
C GLU A 37 12.41 -4.67 -22.49
N ASN A 38 11.69 -3.55 -22.56
CA ASN A 38 11.81 -2.59 -23.66
C ASN A 38 11.87 -1.13 -23.15
N PRO A 39 13.09 -0.60 -22.91
CA PRO A 39 13.30 0.77 -22.46
C PRO A 39 12.74 1.83 -23.43
N SER A 40 12.86 1.58 -24.73
CA SER A 40 12.38 2.50 -25.76
C SER A 40 10.86 2.64 -25.74
N LEU A 41 10.15 1.51 -25.72
CA LEU A 41 8.70 1.49 -25.67
C LEU A 41 8.17 2.08 -24.34
N THR A 42 8.82 1.79 -23.21
CA THR A 42 8.47 2.39 -21.91
C THR A 42 8.58 3.91 -21.95
N PHE A 43 9.71 4.43 -22.45
CA PHE A 43 9.93 5.86 -22.58
C PHE A 43 8.89 6.51 -23.49
N GLN A 44 8.57 5.88 -24.62
CA GLN A 44 7.56 6.35 -25.56
C GLN A 44 6.16 6.39 -24.91
N ASN A 45 5.75 5.32 -24.21
CA ASN A 45 4.46 5.23 -23.55
C ASN A 45 4.27 6.33 -22.50
N ILE A 46 5.27 6.55 -21.64
CA ILE A 46 5.21 7.59 -20.61
C ILE A 46 5.23 8.99 -21.25
N SER A 47 6.02 9.19 -22.31
CA SER A 47 6.08 10.45 -23.05
C SER A 47 4.77 10.77 -23.79
N ALA A 48 4.09 9.76 -24.34
CA ALA A 48 2.78 9.93 -24.96
C ALA A 48 1.67 10.16 -23.91
N SER A 49 1.79 9.54 -22.73
CA SER A 49 0.77 9.55 -21.68
C SER A 49 1.23 10.25 -20.40
N LYS A 50 1.89 11.41 -20.52
CA LYS A 50 2.44 12.18 -19.37
C LYS A 50 1.41 12.45 -18.28
N GLN A 51 0.16 12.74 -18.68
CA GLN A 51 -0.92 13.04 -17.75
C GLN A 51 -1.35 11.82 -16.93
N LEU A 52 -1.39 10.63 -17.55
CA LEU A 52 -1.68 9.38 -16.83
C LEU A 52 -0.60 9.08 -15.79
N PHE A 53 0.67 9.29 -16.15
CA PHE A 53 1.78 9.12 -15.21
C PHE A 53 1.71 10.12 -14.04
N ARG A 54 1.42 11.41 -14.31
CA ARG A 54 1.19 12.43 -13.27
C ARG A 54 0.02 12.08 -12.36
N LEU A 55 -1.09 11.61 -12.93
CA LEU A 55 -2.25 11.18 -12.14
C LEU A 55 -1.90 10.01 -11.23
N SER A 56 -1.06 9.07 -11.69
CA SER A 56 -0.57 7.98 -10.85
C SER A 56 0.19 8.48 -9.62
N ILE A 57 1.02 9.53 -9.77
CA ILE A 57 1.77 10.14 -8.67
C ILE A 57 0.80 10.81 -7.67
N ALA A 58 -0.17 11.58 -8.17
CA ALA A 58 -1.18 12.21 -7.34
C ALA A 58 -2.01 11.17 -6.55
N CYS A 59 -2.40 10.07 -7.20
CA CYS A 59 -3.05 8.95 -6.54
C CYS A 59 -2.16 8.29 -5.47
N SER A 60 -0.85 8.11 -5.72
CA SER A 60 0.06 7.60 -4.69
C SER A 60 0.14 8.54 -3.48
N MET A 61 0.18 9.86 -3.68
CA MET A 61 0.15 10.83 -2.57
C MET A 61 -1.15 10.73 -1.76
N LEU A 62 -2.29 10.70 -2.46
CA LEU A 62 -3.59 10.54 -1.81
C LEU A 62 -3.68 9.22 -1.03
N CYS A 63 -3.14 8.14 -1.59
CA CYS A 63 -3.02 6.84 -0.94
C CYS A 63 -2.26 6.96 0.39
N TYR A 64 -1.07 7.59 0.40
CA TYR A 64 -0.24 7.68 1.59
C TYR A 64 -0.82 8.63 2.66
N ILE A 65 -1.52 9.69 2.24
CA ILE A 65 -2.27 10.57 3.15
C ILE A 65 -3.43 9.80 3.79
N ALA A 66 -4.24 9.10 2.99
CA ALA A 66 -5.33 8.29 3.50
C ALA A 66 -4.81 7.16 4.41
N PHE A 67 -3.67 6.55 4.07
CA PHE A 67 -3.00 5.53 4.89
C PHE A 67 -2.41 6.10 6.18
N THR A 68 -2.15 7.40 6.27
CA THR A 68 -1.80 8.05 7.55
C THR A 68 -3.01 8.16 8.46
N LEU A 69 -4.16 8.56 7.90
CA LEU A 69 -5.41 8.78 8.64
C LEU A 69 -6.06 7.45 9.09
N LEU A 70 -5.87 6.39 8.31
CA LEU A 70 -6.42 5.07 8.57
C LEU A 70 -6.00 4.48 9.94
N PRO A 71 -4.71 4.24 10.25
CA PRO A 71 -4.28 3.65 11.51
C PRO A 71 -4.62 4.55 12.70
N LEU A 72 -4.64 5.88 12.52
CA LEU A 72 -5.11 6.82 13.55
C LEU A 72 -6.60 6.64 13.86
N THR A 73 -7.42 6.40 12.84
CA THR A 73 -8.84 6.10 13.02
C THR A 73 -9.04 4.72 13.66
N LEU A 74 -8.26 3.73 13.23
CA LEU A 74 -8.26 2.39 13.81
C LEU A 74 -7.80 2.38 15.27
N TYR A 75 -6.85 3.25 15.64
CA TYR A 75 -6.44 3.42 17.04
C TYR A 75 -7.61 3.79 17.93
N HIS A 76 -8.40 4.78 17.52
CA HIS A 76 -9.58 5.20 18.29
C HIS A 76 -10.62 4.07 18.42
N LEU A 77 -10.71 3.20 17.40
CA LEU A 77 -11.61 2.06 17.39
C LEU A 77 -11.10 0.90 18.28
N LEU A 78 -9.80 0.63 18.28
CA LEU A 78 -9.21 -0.59 18.85
C LEU A 78 -8.44 -0.37 20.17
N LYS A 79 -8.19 0.87 20.60
CA LYS A 79 -7.44 1.17 21.83
C LYS A 79 -8.04 0.52 23.08
N ASN A 80 -9.36 0.37 23.14
CA ASN A 80 -10.06 -0.23 24.28
C ASN A 80 -9.95 -1.77 24.29
N VAL A 81 -9.46 -2.39 23.21
CA VAL A 81 -9.17 -3.83 23.15
C VAL A 81 -7.80 -4.11 23.77
N HIS A 82 -6.77 -3.39 23.30
CA HIS A 82 -5.43 -3.43 23.88
C HIS A 82 -4.61 -2.22 23.43
N GLU A 83 -4.36 -1.28 24.34
CA GLU A 83 -3.75 0.00 23.98
C GLU A 83 -2.34 -0.12 23.40
N ASN A 84 -1.46 -0.94 24.00
CA ASN A 84 -0.09 -1.09 23.51
C ASN A 84 -0.01 -1.63 22.06
N TYR A 85 -0.82 -2.64 21.72
CA TYR A 85 -0.89 -3.16 20.34
C TYR A 85 -1.49 -2.13 19.39
N ALA A 86 -2.46 -1.32 19.84
CA ALA A 86 -3.02 -0.24 19.03
C ALA A 86 -1.97 0.85 18.73
N ARG A 87 -1.14 1.22 19.73
CA ARG A 87 0.00 2.15 19.53
C ARG A 87 1.03 1.55 18.58
N LEU A 88 1.39 0.29 18.76
CA LEU A 88 2.36 -0.42 17.92
C LEU A 88 1.90 -0.46 16.45
N MET A 89 0.62 -0.75 16.20
CA MET A 89 0.00 -0.70 14.87
C MET A 89 0.18 0.67 14.22
N VAL A 90 -0.10 1.76 14.95
CA VAL A 90 0.05 3.12 14.43
C VAL A 90 1.52 3.42 14.11
N ILE A 91 2.43 3.14 15.04
CA ILE A 91 3.85 3.44 14.87
C ILE A 91 4.39 2.73 13.63
N LEU A 92 4.14 1.43 13.48
CA LEU A 92 4.62 0.66 12.34
C LEU A 92 4.03 1.14 11.02
N ALA A 93 2.74 1.47 10.98
CA ALA A 93 2.09 2.00 9.78
C ALA A 93 2.68 3.38 9.39
N LEU A 94 2.85 4.29 10.36
CA LEU A 94 3.35 5.64 10.11
C LEU A 94 4.82 5.68 9.68
N LEU A 95 5.66 4.71 10.09
CA LEU A 95 7.04 4.60 9.60
C LEU A 95 7.10 4.34 8.08
N SER A 96 6.11 3.67 7.51
CA SER A 96 6.06 3.38 6.07
C SER A 96 5.76 4.62 5.21
N VAL A 97 5.06 5.60 5.76
CA VAL A 97 4.58 6.80 5.03
C VAL A 97 5.74 7.67 4.51
N PRO A 98 6.68 8.14 5.35
CA PRO A 98 7.80 8.96 4.87
C PRO A 98 8.68 8.20 3.87
N ILE A 99 8.92 6.90 4.09
CA ILE A 99 9.65 6.03 3.14
C ILE A 99 8.96 6.05 1.78
N SER A 100 7.63 5.92 1.76
CA SER A 100 6.82 5.90 0.54
C SER A 100 6.83 7.25 -0.19
N PHE A 101 6.81 8.37 0.54
CA PHE A 101 6.91 9.72 -0.04
C PHE A 101 8.30 10.00 -0.62
N ILE A 102 9.37 9.65 0.11
CA ILE A 102 10.74 9.79 -0.39
C ILE A 102 10.92 8.94 -1.64
N ASN A 103 10.42 7.71 -1.65
CA ASN A 103 10.50 6.84 -2.83
C ASN A 103 9.76 7.42 -4.05
N LEU A 104 8.68 8.19 -3.82
CA LEU A 104 7.93 8.86 -4.89
C LEU A 104 8.77 9.87 -5.67
N GLN A 105 9.89 10.35 -5.09
CA GLN A 105 10.87 11.18 -5.78
C GLN A 105 11.36 10.54 -7.08
N ASN A 106 11.52 9.21 -7.13
CA ASN A 106 11.95 8.50 -8.34
C ASN A 106 10.98 8.74 -9.51
N LYS A 107 9.66 8.75 -9.27
CA LYS A 107 8.66 9.07 -10.31
C LYS A 107 8.73 10.54 -10.73
N PHE A 108 8.99 11.47 -9.82
CA PHE A 108 9.22 12.87 -10.20
C PHE A 108 10.47 13.04 -11.05
N SER A 109 11.55 12.35 -10.73
CA SER A 109 12.77 12.32 -11.54
C SER A 109 12.50 11.80 -12.96
N VAL A 110 11.67 10.76 -13.13
CA VAL A 110 11.24 10.30 -14.46
C VAL A 110 10.53 11.42 -15.24
N LEU A 111 9.63 12.17 -14.60
CA LEU A 111 8.97 13.31 -15.25
C LEU A 111 9.95 14.43 -15.61
N THR A 112 10.97 14.68 -14.79
CA THR A 112 12.03 15.65 -15.09
C THR A 112 12.81 15.25 -16.33
N ILE A 113 13.20 13.97 -16.43
CA ILE A 113 13.92 13.44 -17.60
C ILE A 113 13.06 13.52 -18.87
N ILE A 114 11.79 13.11 -18.79
CA ILE A 114 10.89 13.16 -19.95
C ILE A 114 10.64 14.58 -20.42
N LYS A 115 10.51 15.55 -19.50
CA LYS A 115 10.43 16.96 -19.86
C LYS A 115 11.74 17.44 -20.48
N ALA A 116 12.88 17.13 -19.87
CA ALA A 116 14.20 17.51 -20.37
C ALA A 116 14.42 17.00 -21.81
N ALA A 117 13.96 15.80 -22.14
CA ALA A 117 14.02 15.27 -23.49
C ALA A 117 13.26 16.12 -24.53
N ASP A 118 12.19 16.82 -24.13
CA ASP A 118 11.41 17.67 -25.02
C ASP A 118 12.18 18.93 -25.47
N TYR A 119 13.14 19.44 -24.67
CA TYR A 119 13.81 20.73 -24.91
C TYR A 119 15.34 20.72 -24.84
N LEU A 120 15.96 19.74 -24.20
CA LEU A 120 17.42 19.57 -24.10
C LEU A 120 17.85 18.40 -25.00
N LYS A 121 18.38 18.73 -26.18
CA LYS A 121 19.03 17.75 -27.09
C LYS A 121 20.48 17.43 -26.70
N ILE A 122 20.81 17.55 -25.41
CA ILE A 122 22.18 17.38 -24.90
C ILE A 122 22.50 15.90 -24.67
N TYR A 123 21.50 15.11 -24.26
CA TYR A 123 21.63 13.68 -24.02
C TYR A 123 21.15 12.87 -25.22
N SER A 124 21.78 11.72 -25.45
CA SER A 124 21.28 10.75 -26.42
C SER A 124 19.95 10.16 -25.95
N THR A 125 19.12 9.72 -26.90
CA THR A 125 17.82 9.12 -26.58
C THR A 125 17.99 7.81 -25.79
N GLU A 126 19.03 7.04 -26.06
CA GLU A 126 19.33 5.78 -25.39
C GLU A 126 19.71 6.00 -23.91
N GLU A 127 20.52 7.02 -23.62
CA GLU A 127 20.86 7.40 -22.24
C GLU A 127 19.62 7.80 -21.43
N LEU A 128 18.72 8.59 -22.02
CA LEU A 128 17.48 9.03 -21.36
C LEU A 128 16.55 7.83 -21.07
N GLN A 129 16.43 6.90 -22.02
CA GLN A 129 15.66 5.67 -21.83
C GLN A 129 16.23 4.81 -20.69
N ALA A 130 17.55 4.61 -20.67
CA ALA A 130 18.21 3.85 -19.61
C ALA A 130 18.01 4.49 -18.23
N GLN A 131 18.15 5.82 -18.12
CA GLN A 131 17.94 6.53 -16.85
C GLN A 131 16.49 6.41 -16.36
N VAL A 132 15.50 6.49 -17.25
CA VAL A 132 14.09 6.26 -16.88
C VAL A 132 13.92 4.86 -16.31
N MET A 133 14.48 3.84 -16.96
CA MET A 133 14.37 2.46 -16.48
C MET A 133 15.02 2.26 -15.11
N VAL A 134 16.21 2.84 -14.88
CA VAL A 134 16.88 2.80 -13.56
C VAL A 134 16.01 3.43 -12.48
N LEU A 135 15.40 4.59 -12.74
CA LEU A 135 14.53 5.26 -11.77
C LEU A 135 13.25 4.47 -11.49
N LEU A 136 12.65 3.85 -12.52
CA LEU A 136 11.49 2.98 -12.34
C LEU A 136 11.83 1.74 -11.51
N ASN A 137 13.02 1.16 -11.72
CA ASN A 137 13.49 0.01 -10.95
C ASN A 137 13.80 0.41 -9.49
N ASN A 138 14.46 1.56 -9.28
CA ASN A 138 14.68 2.14 -7.96
C ASN A 138 13.37 2.40 -7.22
N TYR A 139 12.33 2.89 -7.92
CA TYR A 139 11.00 3.04 -7.34
C TYR A 139 10.43 1.69 -6.87
N ASN A 140 10.53 0.65 -7.70
CA ASN A 140 10.03 -0.69 -7.36
C ASN A 140 10.76 -1.28 -6.14
N THR A 141 12.10 -1.16 -6.10
CA THR A 141 12.92 -1.58 -4.96
C THR A 141 12.61 -0.75 -3.70
N GLY A 142 12.39 0.56 -3.84
CA GLY A 142 11.99 1.40 -2.71
C GLY A 142 10.61 1.04 -2.14
N ILE A 143 9.68 0.55 -2.96
CA ILE A 143 8.40 -0.01 -2.48
C ILE A 143 8.66 -1.27 -1.65
N LEU A 144 9.62 -2.12 -2.03
CA LEU A 144 9.98 -3.31 -1.26
C LEU A 144 10.42 -2.96 0.18
N ILE A 145 11.11 -1.83 0.36
CA ILE A 145 11.49 -1.34 1.70
C ILE A 145 10.24 -0.92 2.49
N ALA A 146 9.32 -0.19 1.88
CA ALA A 146 8.06 0.20 2.52
C ALA A 146 7.19 -1.01 2.91
N GLN A 147 7.23 -2.08 2.10
CA GLN A 147 6.50 -3.33 2.35
C GLN A 147 6.87 -4.02 3.66
N VAL A 148 8.08 -3.82 4.19
CA VAL A 148 8.46 -4.32 5.52
C VAL A 148 7.46 -3.79 6.57
N PHE A 149 7.22 -2.48 6.54
CA PHE A 149 6.35 -1.83 7.50
C PHE A 149 4.86 -2.06 7.17
N TRP A 150 4.50 -2.19 5.88
CA TRP A 150 3.16 -2.63 5.46
C TRP A 150 2.87 -4.07 5.88
N GLY A 151 3.87 -4.93 6.05
CA GLY A 151 3.70 -6.25 6.67
C GLY A 151 3.58 -6.15 8.18
N LEU A 152 4.56 -5.51 8.83
CA LEU A 152 4.68 -5.50 10.29
C LEU A 152 3.47 -4.90 11.00
N TRP A 153 2.83 -3.85 10.46
CA TRP A 153 1.64 -3.26 11.10
C TRP A 153 0.40 -4.16 11.03
N LEU A 154 0.34 -5.11 10.07
CA LEU A 154 -0.79 -6.04 9.94
C LEU A 154 -0.84 -7.05 11.10
N PHE A 155 0.30 -7.35 11.71
CA PHE A 155 0.35 -8.26 12.86
C PHE A 155 -0.39 -7.70 14.09
N PRO A 156 -0.04 -6.51 14.65
CA PRO A 156 -0.78 -5.93 15.76
C PRO A 156 -2.21 -5.58 15.36
N PHE A 157 -2.46 -5.16 14.11
CA PHE A 157 -3.82 -4.91 13.63
C PHE A 157 -4.66 -6.19 13.64
N GLY A 158 -4.16 -7.28 13.03
CA GLY A 158 -4.82 -8.57 12.99
C GLY A 158 -5.06 -9.17 14.38
N TYR A 159 -4.10 -9.01 15.30
CA TYR A 159 -4.25 -9.39 16.71
C TYR A 159 -5.40 -8.62 17.39
N LEU A 160 -5.47 -7.30 17.20
CA LEU A 160 -6.56 -6.48 17.73
C LEU A 160 -7.91 -6.88 17.13
N VAL A 161 -7.98 -7.13 15.82
CA VAL A 161 -9.18 -7.62 15.14
C VAL A 161 -9.63 -8.98 15.71
N TYR A 162 -8.68 -9.88 15.97
CA TYR A 162 -8.96 -11.20 16.56
C TYR A 162 -9.51 -11.10 17.99
N LYS A 163 -8.99 -10.16 18.80
CA LYS A 163 -9.40 -9.96 20.19
C LYS A 163 -10.64 -9.10 20.36
N SER A 164 -10.99 -8.26 19.39
CA SER A 164 -12.02 -7.23 19.52
C SER A 164 -13.45 -7.76 19.59
N ASN A 165 -13.69 -9.00 19.12
CA ASN A 165 -15.01 -9.66 19.01
C ASN A 165 -16.07 -8.92 18.16
N PHE A 166 -15.84 -7.66 17.76
CA PHE A 166 -16.77 -6.89 16.95
C PHE A 166 -16.47 -6.92 15.44
N LEU A 167 -15.28 -7.37 15.05
CA LEU A 167 -14.90 -7.73 13.68
C LEU A 167 -14.79 -9.26 13.53
N PRO A 168 -14.98 -9.83 12.33
CA PRO A 168 -14.78 -11.26 12.09
C PRO A 168 -13.35 -11.69 12.41
N LYS A 169 -13.20 -12.67 13.32
CA LYS A 169 -11.89 -13.20 13.73
C LYS A 169 -11.07 -13.77 12.57
N ILE A 170 -11.76 -14.29 11.55
CA ILE A 170 -11.13 -14.82 10.34
C ILE A 170 -10.30 -13.75 9.60
N LEU A 171 -10.76 -12.49 9.59
CA LEU A 171 -10.02 -11.38 9.00
C LEU A 171 -8.74 -11.07 9.80
N GLY A 172 -8.82 -11.16 11.13
CA GLY A 172 -7.66 -11.05 12.00
C GLY A 172 -6.57 -12.08 11.68
N PHE A 173 -6.95 -13.33 11.42
CA PHE A 173 -6.02 -14.36 10.96
C PHE A 173 -5.38 -14.01 9.61
N PHE A 174 -6.18 -13.64 8.61
CA PHE A 174 -5.65 -13.26 7.30
C PHE A 174 -4.66 -12.08 7.38
N LEU A 175 -4.94 -11.08 8.22
CA LEU A 175 -4.02 -9.96 8.46
C LEU A 175 -2.69 -10.41 9.09
N MET A 176 -2.75 -11.26 10.13
CA MET A 176 -1.54 -11.79 10.76
C MET A 176 -0.71 -12.65 9.82
N PHE A 177 -1.34 -13.53 9.03
CA PHE A 177 -0.66 -14.29 7.98
C PHE A 177 -0.11 -13.38 6.87
N GLY A 178 -0.84 -12.31 6.54
CA GLY A 178 -0.40 -11.28 5.61
C GLY A 178 0.90 -10.61 6.02
N CYS A 179 1.13 -10.37 7.31
CA CYS A 179 2.41 -9.88 7.82
C CYS A 179 3.57 -10.79 7.39
N PHE A 180 3.47 -12.10 7.67
CA PHE A 180 4.49 -13.06 7.26
C PHE A 180 4.63 -13.13 5.75
N GLY A 181 3.52 -13.03 5.02
CA GLY A 181 3.52 -12.97 3.57
C GLY A 181 4.36 -11.83 3.00
N TYR A 182 4.18 -10.62 3.53
CA TYR A 182 4.99 -9.45 3.17
C TYR A 182 6.47 -9.64 3.54
N LEU A 183 6.76 -10.09 4.76
CA LEU A 183 8.14 -10.26 5.20
C LEU A 183 8.88 -11.29 4.35
N ILE A 184 8.27 -12.44 4.07
CA ILE A 184 8.89 -13.47 3.21
C ILE A 184 9.05 -12.92 1.78
N ASN A 185 8.11 -12.14 1.25
CA ASN A 185 8.28 -11.50 -0.06
C ASN A 185 9.47 -10.53 -0.07
N VAL A 186 9.63 -9.70 0.97
CA VAL A 186 10.75 -8.76 1.06
C VAL A 186 12.08 -9.48 1.18
N PHE A 187 12.22 -10.39 2.16
CA PHE A 187 13.46 -11.13 2.36
C PHE A 187 13.78 -12.06 1.19
N GLY A 188 12.76 -12.71 0.62
CA GLY A 188 12.88 -13.55 -0.57
C GLY A 188 13.46 -12.77 -1.75
N ARG A 189 12.86 -11.63 -2.10
CA ARG A 189 13.35 -10.76 -3.20
C ARG A 189 14.71 -10.11 -2.93
N THR A 190 15.08 -9.94 -1.65
CA THR A 190 16.35 -9.31 -1.27
C THR A 190 17.50 -10.31 -1.29
N ILE A 191 17.28 -11.53 -0.79
CA ILE A 191 18.33 -12.54 -0.59
C ILE A 191 18.45 -13.46 -1.82
N THR A 192 17.34 -13.71 -2.51
CA THR A 192 17.29 -14.70 -3.60
C THR A 192 17.15 -14.00 -4.95
N PRO A 193 18.14 -14.14 -5.86
CA PRO A 193 17.98 -13.72 -7.24
C PRO A 193 16.77 -14.42 -7.87
N HIS A 194 16.01 -13.72 -8.72
CA HIS A 194 14.86 -14.28 -9.45
C HIS A 194 13.75 -14.86 -8.55
N PHE A 195 13.60 -14.38 -7.31
CA PHE A 195 12.53 -14.81 -6.42
C PHE A 195 11.12 -14.67 -7.03
N SER A 196 10.93 -13.70 -7.94
CA SER A 196 9.70 -13.49 -8.70
C SER A 196 9.25 -14.69 -9.53
N ASP A 197 10.18 -15.56 -9.89
CA ASP A 197 9.92 -16.65 -10.84
C ASP A 197 9.38 -17.89 -10.12
N TYR A 198 9.52 -17.91 -8.79
CA TYR A 198 8.92 -18.95 -7.96
C TYR A 198 7.42 -18.71 -7.82
N ILE A 199 6.65 -19.78 -7.98
CA ILE A 199 5.18 -19.82 -7.82
C ILE A 199 4.76 -19.17 -6.49
N ILE A 200 5.52 -19.40 -5.42
CA ILE A 200 5.20 -18.87 -4.09
C ILE A 200 5.11 -17.34 -4.07
N SER A 201 5.90 -16.63 -4.86
CA SER A 201 5.92 -15.16 -4.88
C SER A 201 4.60 -14.53 -5.35
N GLY A 202 3.81 -15.25 -6.16
CA GLY A 202 2.50 -14.80 -6.64
C GLY A 202 1.37 -14.96 -5.62
N TYR A 203 1.49 -15.91 -4.68
CA TYR A 203 0.43 -16.23 -3.71
C TYR A 203 0.73 -15.69 -2.30
N ILE A 204 1.99 -15.38 -2.01
CA ILE A 204 2.45 -15.12 -0.64
C ILE A 204 1.82 -13.87 0.00
N THR A 205 1.43 -12.89 -0.80
CA THR A 205 0.78 -11.66 -0.32
C THR A 205 -0.76 -11.73 -0.36
N LEU A 206 -1.36 -12.78 -0.93
CA LEU A 206 -2.81 -12.92 -1.01
C LEU A 206 -3.52 -12.88 0.35
N PRO A 207 -3.01 -13.52 1.42
CA PRO A 207 -3.62 -13.42 2.74
C PRO A 207 -3.71 -11.97 3.23
N ALA A 208 -2.70 -11.14 2.93
CA ALA A 208 -2.72 -9.72 3.27
C ALA A 208 -3.81 -8.99 2.49
N THR A 209 -3.87 -9.19 1.18
CA THR A 209 -4.90 -8.57 0.32
C THR A 209 -6.31 -8.93 0.77
N VAL A 210 -6.57 -10.20 1.07
CA VAL A 210 -7.87 -10.66 1.59
C VAL A 210 -8.17 -10.05 2.96
N GLY A 211 -7.19 -10.01 3.85
CA GLY A 211 -7.33 -9.42 5.19
C GLY A 211 -7.63 -7.92 5.13
N GLU A 212 -6.87 -7.15 4.36
CA GLU A 212 -6.99 -5.70 4.26
C GLU A 212 -8.28 -5.29 3.55
N ILE A 213 -8.53 -5.81 2.34
CA ILE A 213 -9.73 -5.49 1.55
C ILE A 213 -10.98 -5.99 2.29
N GLY A 214 -10.93 -7.22 2.81
CA GLY A 214 -12.03 -7.80 3.58
C GLY A 214 -12.38 -6.97 4.83
N THR A 215 -11.37 -6.51 5.56
CA THR A 215 -11.59 -5.67 6.76
C THR A 215 -12.09 -4.28 6.40
N GLY A 216 -11.53 -3.65 5.36
CA GLY A 216 -11.99 -2.35 4.86
C GLY A 216 -13.46 -2.39 4.42
N LEU A 217 -13.83 -3.39 3.60
CA LEU A 217 -15.20 -3.59 3.11
C LEU A 217 -16.18 -3.91 4.26
N TRP A 218 -15.78 -4.75 5.21
CA TRP A 218 -16.60 -5.04 6.38
C TRP A 218 -16.90 -3.79 7.19
N MET A 219 -15.87 -2.99 7.49
CA MET A 219 -16.03 -1.75 8.27
C MET A 219 -16.88 -0.71 7.54
N LEU A 220 -16.76 -0.64 6.21
CA LEU A 220 -17.54 0.30 5.40
C LEU A 220 -19.03 -0.09 5.34
N MET A 221 -19.34 -1.36 5.07
CA MET A 221 -20.72 -1.82 4.86
C MET A 221 -21.43 -2.15 6.16
N ILE A 222 -20.78 -2.90 7.05
CA ILE A 222 -21.39 -3.49 8.25
C ILE A 222 -21.07 -2.66 9.50
N GLY A 223 -19.87 -2.09 9.57
CA GLY A 223 -19.40 -1.37 10.76
C GLY A 223 -19.03 -2.33 11.90
N VAL A 224 -19.39 -1.98 13.14
CA VAL A 224 -19.12 -2.77 14.34
C VAL A 224 -20.32 -3.67 14.61
N ARG A 225 -20.10 -4.98 14.83
CA ARG A 225 -21.19 -5.85 15.32
C ARG A 225 -21.67 -5.31 16.67
N SER A 226 -22.93 -4.91 16.74
CA SER A 226 -23.57 -4.48 17.98
C SER A 226 -23.60 -5.67 18.93
N HIS A 227 -22.76 -5.67 19.95
CA HIS A 227 -23.07 -6.48 21.12
C HIS A 227 -24.18 -5.75 21.87
N LYS A 228 -25.32 -6.41 22.10
CA LYS A 228 -26.20 -6.04 23.21
C LYS A 228 -25.31 -5.93 24.43
N VAL A 229 -25.06 -4.71 24.90
CA VAL A 229 -24.70 -4.48 26.29
C VAL A 229 -25.92 -5.01 27.03
N ASN A 230 -25.78 -6.17 27.67
CA ASN A 230 -26.79 -6.58 28.64
C ASN A 230 -26.80 -5.48 29.69
N SER A 231 -27.83 -4.64 29.64
CA SER A 231 -28.23 -3.79 30.74
C SER A 231 -28.60 -4.70 31.90
N THR A 232 -27.61 -5.07 32.71
CA THR A 232 -27.91 -5.56 34.06
C THR A 232 -28.07 -4.33 34.94
N HIS A 233 -29.30 -4.22 35.44
CA HIS A 233 -29.86 -3.28 36.41
C HIS A 233 -28.90 -2.84 37.52
#